data_AF-A0ABD5Q7N5-F1
#
_entry.id   AF-A0ABD5Q7N5-F1
#
_cell.length_a   1.000
_cell.length_b   1.000
_cell.length_c   1.000
_cell.angle_alpha   90.00
_cell.angle_beta   90.00
_cell.angle_gamma   90.00
#
_symmetry.space_group_name_H-M   'P 1'
#
loop_
_entity.id
_entity.type
_entity.pdbx_description
1 polymer ?
#
loop_
_entity_poly.entity_id
_entity_poly.type
_entity_poly.pdbx_seq_one_letter_code
_entity_poly.pdbx_strand_id
1 'polypeptide(L)' 'MEIDQETRREILVGVVSVGLFVGSLMWVGTTYGDGSLTQTGALAVVGVIVVFVLLMTGVGYWMAQQY' A
#
# COMPACT_ATOMS: atom_id res chain seq x y z
N MET A 1 15.76 14.47 -20.48
CA MET A 1 14.79 14.77 -19.41
C MET A 1 15.56 14.77 -18.11
N GLU A 2 15.81 15.96 -17.56
CA GLU A 2 16.17 16.08 -16.15
C GLU A 2 14.91 15.71 -15.39
N ILE A 3 14.94 14.61 -14.63
CA ILE A 3 13.83 14.32 -13.73
C ILE A 3 13.90 15.40 -12.64
N ASP A 4 12.97 16.34 -12.70
CA ASP A 4 12.72 17.28 -11.62
C ASP A 4 12.55 16.52 -10.30
N GLN A 5 13.11 17.06 -9.22
CA GLN A 5 13.11 16.39 -7.91
C GLN A 5 11.68 16.09 -7.42
N GLU A 6 10.72 16.88 -7.87
CA GLU A 6 9.29 16.72 -7.63
C GLU A 6 8.72 15.47 -8.32
N THR A 7 8.97 15.32 -9.62
CA THR A 7 8.55 14.12 -10.38
C THR A 7 9.19 12.85 -9.82
N ARG A 8 10.45 12.93 -9.37
CA ARG A 8 11.11 11.79 -8.70
C ARG A 8 10.40 11.39 -7.43
N ARG A 9 9.95 12.35 -6.61
CA ARG A 9 9.24 12.09 -5.35
C ARG A 9 7.89 11.46 -5.60
N GLU A 10 7.13 11.95 -6.57
CA GLU A 10 5.82 11.42 -6.91
C GLU A 10 5.91 9.94 -7.37
N ILE A 11 6.85 9.62 -8.26
CA ILE A 11 7.10 8.24 -8.68
C ILE A 11 7.52 7.38 -7.49
N LEU A 12 8.44 7.88 -6.66
CA LEU A 12 8.97 7.13 -5.53
C LEU A 12 7.88 6.84 -4.49
N VAL A 13 7.00 7.79 -4.22
CA VAL A 13 5.83 7.62 -3.36
C VAL A 13 4.87 6.58 -3.93
N GLY A 14 4.57 6.62 -5.22
CA GLY A 14 3.72 5.62 -5.88
C GLY A 14 4.31 4.21 -5.78
N VAL A 15 5.60 4.05 -6.09
CA VAL A 15 6.31 2.77 -6.03
C VAL A 15 6.35 2.22 -4.59
N VAL A 16 6.63 3.08 -3.60
CA VAL A 16 6.65 2.70 -2.19
C VAL A 16 5.27 2.24 -1.72
N SER A 17 4.22 2.99 -2.06
CA SER A 17 2.84 2.63 -1.69
C SER A 17 2.41 1.28 -2.26
N VAL A 18 2.69 1.04 -3.54
CA VAL A 18 2.39 -0.26 -4.18
C VAL A 18 3.21 -1.38 -3.54
N GLY A 19 4.50 -1.14 -3.29
CA GLY A 19 5.37 -2.12 -2.62
C GLY A 19 4.88 -2.50 -1.23
N LEU A 20 4.45 -1.52 -0.44
CA LEU A 20 3.85 -1.75 0.89
C LEU A 20 2.56 -2.56 0.81
N PHE A 21 1.71 -2.28 -0.18
CA PHE A 21 0.46 -3.03 -0.37
C PHE A 21 0.72 -4.50 -0.71
N VAL A 22 1.56 -4.75 -1.71
CA VAL A 22 1.91 -6.11 -2.14
C VAL A 22 2.61 -6.86 -1.01
N GLY A 23 3.53 -6.21 -0.29
CA GLY A 23 4.21 -6.79 0.87
C GLY A 23 3.24 -7.18 1.99
N SER A 24 2.25 -6.32 2.28
CA SER A 24 1.23 -6.59 3.29
C SER A 24 0.33 -7.76 2.89
N LEU A 25 -0.06 -7.85 1.62
CA LEU A 25 -0.83 -8.99 1.10
C LEU A 25 -0.03 -10.29 1.16
N MET A 26 1.25 -10.27 0.80
CA MET A 26 2.12 -11.45 0.94
C MET A 26 2.22 -11.88 2.40
N TRP A 27 2.42 -10.94 3.34
CA TRP A 27 2.51 -11.23 4.76
C TRP A 27 1.22 -11.86 5.31
N VAL A 28 0.05 -11.34 4.93
CA VAL A 28 -1.25 -11.95 5.28
C VAL A 28 -1.37 -13.34 4.66
N GLY A 29 -1.00 -13.49 3.39
CA GLY A 29 -1.03 -14.76 2.68
C GLY A 29 -0.16 -15.83 3.32
N THR A 30 1.06 -15.49 3.76
CA THR A 30 1.97 -16.43 4.43
C THR A 30 1.57 -16.73 5.87
N THR A 31 0.90 -15.79 6.54
CA THR A 31 0.51 -15.94 7.96
C THR A 31 -0.80 -16.71 8.12
N TYR A 32 -1.75 -16.51 7.21
CA TYR A 32 -3.11 -17.08 7.30
C TYR A 32 -3.46 -18.08 6.20
N GLY A 33 -2.56 -18.31 5.25
CA GLY A 33 -2.71 -19.27 4.17
C GLY A 33 -2.13 -20.62 4.54
N ASP A 34 -2.94 -21.47 5.16
CA ASP A 34 -2.58 -22.86 5.48
C ASP A 34 -3.49 -23.81 4.66
N GLY A 35 -3.27 -23.87 3.35
CA GLY A 35 -4.01 -24.71 2.40
C GLY A 35 -5.38 -24.18 1.94
N SER A 36 -6.03 -23.29 2.71
CA SER A 36 -7.20 -22.51 2.27
C SER A 36 -7.24 -21.14 2.97
N LEU A 37 -7.95 -20.17 2.38
CA LEU A 37 -8.13 -18.87 3.02
C LEU A 37 -9.07 -19.03 4.22
N THR A 38 -8.50 -19.07 5.41
CA THR A 38 -9.29 -19.13 6.66
C THR A 38 -10.17 -17.88 6.77
N GLN A 39 -11.31 -17.98 7.47
CA GLN A 39 -12.21 -16.83 7.70
C GLN A 39 -11.46 -15.63 8.29
N THR A 40 -10.48 -15.90 9.17
CA THR A 40 -9.59 -14.90 9.75
C THR A 40 -8.64 -14.28 8.71
N GLY A 41 -8.09 -15.07 7.80
CA GLY A 41 -7.26 -14.58 6.69
C GLY A 41 -8.04 -13.66 5.74
N ALA A 42 -9.29 -13.99 5.42
CA ALA A 42 -10.16 -13.13 4.63
C ALA A 42 -10.40 -11.77 5.31
N LEU A 43 -10.66 -11.77 6.61
CA LEU A 43 -10.84 -10.55 7.41
C LEU A 43 -9.55 -9.73 7.50
N ALA A 44 -8.39 -10.40 7.61
CA ALA A 44 -7.08 -9.74 7.59
C ALA A 44 -6.79 -9.07 6.24
N VAL A 45 -7.16 -9.69 5.11
CA VAL A 45 -7.05 -9.06 3.77
C VAL A 45 -7.92 -7.80 3.70
N VAL A 46 -9.16 -7.85 4.18
CA VAL A 46 -10.02 -6.66 4.24
C VAL A 46 -9.38 -5.56 5.10
N GLY A 47 -8.80 -5.91 6.24
CA GLY A 47 -8.05 -4.97 7.07
C GLY A 47 -6.88 -4.31 6.33
N VAL A 48 -6.09 -5.09 5.57
CA VAL A 48 -5.00 -4.57 4.73
C VAL A 48 -5.52 -3.61 3.66
N ILE A 49 -6.66 -3.91 3.03
CA ILE A 49 -7.27 -3.02 2.05
C ILE A 49 -7.68 -1.69 2.70
N VAL A 50 -8.32 -1.73 3.87
CA VAL A 50 -8.71 -0.50 4.59
C VAL A 50 -7.47 0.34 4.94
N VAL A 51 -6.42 -0.28 5.47
CA VAL A 51 -5.16 0.41 5.78
C VAL A 51 -4.53 1.01 4.52
N PHE A 52 -4.55 0.28 3.41
CA PHE A 52 -4.01 0.77 2.13
C PHE A 52 -4.77 1.98 1.61
N VAL A 53 -6.10 1.96 1.66
CA VAL A 53 -6.93 3.11 1.26
C VAL A 53 -6.63 4.32 2.15
N LEU A 54 -6.52 4.14 3.46
CA LEU A 54 -6.15 5.22 4.38
C LEU A 54 -4.74 5.76 4.11
N LEU A 55 -3.78 4.87 3.82
CA LEU A 55 -2.42 5.24 3.44
C LEU A 55 -2.42 6.10 2.17
N MET A 56 -3.09 5.64 1.11
CA MET A 56 -3.18 6.39 -0.15
C MET A 56 -3.93 7.71 0.03
N THR A 57 -4.94 7.74 0.89
CA THR A 57 -5.65 8.98 1.25
C THR A 57 -4.73 9.97 1.96
N GLY A 58 -3.95 9.51 2.94
CA GLY A 58 -2.97 10.33 3.65
C GLY A 58 -1.83 10.81 2.74
N VAL A 59 -1.33 9.93 1.87
CA VAL A 59 -0.33 10.26 0.85
C VAL A 59 -0.87 11.31 -0.12
N GLY A 60 -2.08 11.13 -0.65
CA GLY A 60 -2.72 12.09 -1.54
C GLY A 60 -2.92 13.45 -0.86
N TYR A 61 -3.32 13.46 0.41
CA TYR A 61 -3.45 14.69 1.19
C TYR A 61 -2.10 15.38 1.44
N TRP A 62 -1.06 14.60 1.75
CA TRP A 62 0.29 15.14 1.96
C TRP A 62 0.89 15.72 0.68
N MET A 63 0.64 15.10 -0.47
CA MET A 63 1.00 15.65 -1.77
C MET A 63 0.23 16.93 -2.08
N ALA A 64 -1.08 16.95 -1.81
CA ALA A 64 -1.90 18.16 -1.98
C ALA A 64 -1.46 19.33 -1.10
N GLN A 65 -0.86 19.05 0.08
CA GLN A 65 -0.30 20.07 0.98
C GLN A 65 1.10 20.56 0.55
N GLN A 66 1.81 19.80 -0.29
CA GLN A 66 3.13 20.20 -0.83
C GLN A 66 3.05 20.99 -2.13
N TYR A 67 1.86 21.04 -2.76
CA TYR A 67 1.51 21.96 -3.84
C TYR A 67 0.91 23.26 -3.30
#